data_AF-B7GAE8-F1
#
_entry.id   AF-B7GAE8-F1
#
_cell.length_a   1.000
_cell.length_b   1.000
_cell.length_c   1.000
_cell.angle_alpha   90.00
_cell.angle_beta   90.00
_cell.angle_gamma   90.00
#
_symmetry.space_group_name_H-M   'P 1'
#
loop_
_entity.id
_entity.type
_entity.pdbx_description
1 polymer ?
#
loop_
_entity_poly.entity_id
_entity_poly.type
_entity_poly.pdbx_seq_one_letter_code
_entity_poly.pdbx_strand_id
1 'polypeptide(L)'
;MAVFVLSGPELLANVQFTGPVASLDTETGIELMQSIEQFDKERHPEAINFIDSVDFEHLTLESEDDEDFEISPVSNDESAAERKQRRAVERKNALEARQRREQQKAMQQRKVRKEGEPYQKTVKAELAGWYRFCIHSSHNQIVVEIDMRKESDFGLNEYGAVMTLEQKEVSDEDRLMDEDSAVMEGIKDEDFDSTKDKLKTLRRLLADIQTKQQQERHRLIVHAATNEHSHSRMVLSSLLETILFMAVTGFQVFTIRRWFKGAPVLGR
;
A
#
# COMPACT_ATOMS: atom_id res chain seq x y z
N MET A 1 4.78 -6.48 15.48
CA MET A 1 5.55 -6.39 14.22
C MET A 1 4.89 -5.38 13.30
N ALA A 2 5.67 -4.72 12.47
CA ALA A 2 5.21 -3.87 11.38
C ALA A 2 5.87 -4.33 10.07
N VAL A 3 5.12 -4.27 8.98
CA VAL A 3 5.55 -4.68 7.64
C VAL A 3 5.22 -3.56 6.67
N PHE A 4 6.21 -3.15 5.88
CA PHE A 4 6.09 -2.15 4.84
C PHE A 4 6.48 -2.77 3.51
N VAL A 5 5.58 -2.83 2.53
CA VAL A 5 5.94 -3.24 1.17
C VAL A 5 6.40 -1.98 0.42
N LEU A 6 7.70 -1.91 0.12
CA LEU A 6 8.35 -0.72 -0.44
C LEU A 6 8.27 -0.69 -1.97
N SER A 7 8.37 -1.85 -2.63
CA SER A 7 8.27 -1.95 -4.09
C SER A 7 7.88 -3.35 -4.54
N GLY A 8 7.24 -3.45 -5.71
CA GLY A 8 6.85 -4.70 -6.35
C GLY A 8 5.90 -4.46 -7.54
N PRO A 9 5.90 -5.33 -8.58
CA PRO A 9 4.95 -5.27 -9.70
C PRO A 9 3.49 -5.39 -9.26
N GLU A 10 3.24 -6.28 -8.29
CA GLU A 10 2.01 -6.39 -7.52
C GLU A 10 2.40 -6.16 -6.06
N LEU A 11 1.71 -5.25 -5.38
CA LEU A 11 1.96 -4.95 -3.97
C LEU A 11 1.15 -5.90 -3.08
N LEU A 12 1.15 -7.18 -3.42
CA LEU A 12 0.45 -8.24 -2.70
C LEU A 12 1.48 -9.18 -2.05
N ALA A 13 1.34 -9.36 -0.75
CA ALA A 13 2.23 -10.18 0.06
C ALA A 13 1.45 -11.00 1.07
N ASN A 14 1.72 -12.31 1.12
CA ASN A 14 1.24 -13.17 2.18
C ASN A 14 2.26 -13.15 3.32
N VAL A 15 1.80 -12.67 4.47
CA VAL A 15 2.59 -12.61 5.68
C VAL A 15 2.24 -13.80 6.55
N GLN A 16 3.23 -14.61 6.88
CA GLN A 16 3.10 -15.78 7.73
C GLN A 16 4.00 -15.65 8.95
N PHE A 17 3.43 -15.87 10.13
CA PHE A 17 4.18 -15.96 11.37
C PHE A 17 3.87 -17.28 12.04
N THR A 18 4.93 -18.02 12.38
CA THR A 18 4.85 -19.36 12.94
C THR A 18 5.81 -19.51 14.11
N GLY A 19 5.37 -20.15 15.19
CA GLY A 19 6.27 -20.61 16.25
C GLY A 19 5.58 -20.87 17.60
N PRO A 20 6.34 -21.26 18.62
CA PRO A 20 7.80 -21.44 18.58
C PRO A 20 8.21 -22.64 17.72
N VAL A 21 9.22 -22.46 16.88
CA VAL A 21 9.77 -23.45 15.94
C VAL A 21 10.92 -24.24 16.58
N ALA A 22 11.64 -23.62 17.51
CA ALA A 22 12.69 -24.24 18.30
C ALA A 22 12.70 -23.65 19.73
N SER A 23 13.31 -24.37 20.67
CA SER A 23 13.46 -23.90 22.05
C SER A 23 14.49 -22.77 22.16
N LEU A 24 14.39 -21.95 23.20
CA LEU A 24 15.34 -20.85 23.44
C LEU A 24 16.80 -21.34 23.59
N ASP A 25 16.99 -22.58 24.05
CA ASP A 25 18.30 -23.20 24.28
C ASP A 25 19.00 -23.67 22.99
N THR A 26 18.37 -23.49 21.83
CA THR A 26 18.98 -23.84 20.54
C THR A 26 20.02 -22.78 20.16
N GLU A 27 21.30 -23.10 20.33
CA GLU A 27 22.41 -22.16 20.11
C GLU A 27 23.01 -22.25 18.70
N THR A 28 22.86 -23.40 18.01
CA THR A 28 23.50 -23.61 16.70
C THR A 28 22.53 -23.44 15.53
N GLY A 29 23.01 -22.82 14.44
CA GLY A 29 22.22 -22.63 13.23
C GLY A 29 21.80 -23.94 12.55
N ILE A 30 22.60 -25.01 12.70
CA ILE A 30 22.30 -26.33 12.14
C ILE A 30 21.13 -26.97 12.90
N GLU A 31 21.16 -26.94 14.23
CA GLU A 31 20.06 -27.44 15.05
C GLU A 31 18.78 -26.65 14.79
N LEU A 32 18.87 -25.32 14.66
CA LEU A 32 17.74 -24.48 14.31
C LEU A 32 17.14 -24.87 12.95
N MET A 33 17.97 -25.10 11.92
CA MET A 33 17.49 -25.58 10.63
C MET A 33 16.80 -26.94 10.73
N GLN A 34 17.36 -27.87 11.50
CA GLN A 34 16.74 -29.19 11.72
C GLN A 34 15.40 -29.07 12.45
N SER A 35 15.31 -28.20 13.46
CA SER A 35 14.05 -27.92 14.16
C SER A 35 13.01 -27.28 13.23
N ILE A 36 13.43 -26.38 12.34
CA ILE A 36 12.54 -25.80 11.31
C ILE A 36 12.00 -26.90 10.38
N GLU A 37 12.87 -27.77 9.86
CA GLU A 37 12.45 -28.87 8.99
C GLU A 37 11.53 -29.86 9.69
N GLN A 38 11.77 -30.13 10.97
CA GLN A 38 10.91 -30.99 11.77
C GLN A 38 9.55 -30.33 12.02
N PHE A 39 9.56 -29.04 12.36
CA PHE A 39 8.35 -28.26 12.59
C PHE A 39 7.45 -28.19 11.34
N ASP A 40 8.04 -28.16 10.15
CA ASP A 40 7.29 -28.15 8.89
C ASP A 40 6.65 -29.51 8.56
N LYS A 41 7.19 -30.61 9.10
CA LYS A 41 6.66 -31.98 8.90
C LYS A 41 5.55 -32.31 9.88
N GLU A 42 5.65 -31.81 11.11
CA GLU A 42 4.73 -32.11 12.20
C GLU A 42 3.66 -31.04 12.34
N ARG A 43 2.47 -31.42 12.83
CA ARG A 43 1.37 -30.48 13.06
C ARG A 43 1.42 -30.06 14.52
N HIS A 44 1.73 -28.79 14.78
CA HIS A 44 1.87 -28.25 16.12
C HIS A 44 0.60 -27.46 16.52
N PRO A 45 -0.33 -28.04 17.31
CA PRO A 45 -1.59 -27.38 17.66
C PRO A 45 -1.39 -26.22 18.64
N GLU A 46 -0.32 -26.24 19.44
CA GLU A 46 0.03 -25.18 20.40
C GLU A 46 0.89 -24.08 19.77
N ALA A 47 1.34 -24.26 18.52
CA ALA A 47 2.10 -23.24 17.83
C ALA A 47 1.17 -22.14 17.32
N ILE A 48 1.61 -20.90 17.54
CA ILE A 48 1.00 -19.74 16.92
C ILE A 48 1.26 -19.86 15.42
N ASN A 49 0.19 -19.90 14.64
CA ASN A 49 0.25 -19.84 13.19
C ASN A 49 -0.80 -18.86 12.70
N PHE A 50 -0.36 -17.75 12.12
CA PHE A 50 -1.25 -16.88 11.38
C PHE A 50 -0.68 -16.62 9.99
N ILE A 51 -1.60 -16.60 9.03
CA ILE A 51 -1.35 -16.21 7.66
C ILE A 51 -2.31 -15.07 7.39
N ASP A 52 -1.78 -13.96 6.90
CA ASP A 52 -2.55 -12.78 6.53
C ASP A 52 -2.15 -12.33 5.14
N SER A 53 -3.13 -11.92 4.35
CA SER A 53 -2.89 -11.39 3.00
C SER A 53 -2.84 -9.87 3.10
N VAL A 54 -1.67 -9.30 2.87
CA VAL A 54 -1.48 -7.86 2.82
C VAL A 54 -1.55 -7.46 1.36
N ASP A 55 -2.70 -6.91 0.99
CA ASP A 55 -2.99 -6.45 -0.36
C ASP A 55 -2.94 -4.92 -0.41
N PHE A 56 -1.91 -4.40 -1.08
CA PHE A 56 -1.80 -3.00 -1.41
C PHE A 56 -2.08 -2.70 -2.90
N GLU A 57 -2.64 -3.63 -3.69
CA GLU A 57 -2.97 -3.39 -5.11
C GLU A 57 -4.07 -2.34 -5.31
N HIS A 58 -4.88 -2.08 -4.28
CA HIS A 58 -5.81 -0.94 -4.29
C HIS A 58 -5.09 0.43 -4.43
N LEU A 59 -3.76 0.47 -4.27
CA LEU A 59 -2.89 1.62 -4.56
C LEU A 59 -2.74 1.93 -6.05
N THR A 60 -2.83 0.90 -6.91
CA THR A 60 -2.81 1.10 -8.36
C THR A 60 -4.13 1.73 -8.74
N LEU A 61 -4.14 3.06 -8.75
CA LEU A 61 -5.18 3.86 -9.36
C LEU A 61 -5.18 3.50 -10.86
N GLU A 62 -5.91 2.45 -11.22
CA GLU A 62 -6.46 2.39 -12.56
C GLU A 62 -7.25 3.68 -12.71
N SER A 63 -6.80 4.51 -13.65
CA SER A 63 -7.60 5.62 -14.10
C SER A 63 -8.83 4.95 -14.68
N GLU A 64 -9.92 4.93 -13.92
CA GLU A 64 -11.23 4.59 -14.46
C GLU A 64 -11.41 5.54 -15.63
N ASP A 65 -11.19 5.01 -16.83
CA ASP A 65 -11.35 5.71 -18.09
C ASP A 65 -12.69 6.41 -18.02
N ASP A 66 -12.67 7.71 -18.32
CA ASP A 66 -13.86 8.54 -18.45
C ASP A 66 -14.87 7.79 -19.31
N GLU A 67 -15.89 7.16 -18.69
CA GLU A 67 -17.01 6.61 -19.45
C GLU A 67 -17.60 7.78 -20.26
N ASP A 68 -17.30 7.75 -21.55
CA ASP A 68 -17.69 8.76 -22.51
C ASP A 68 -19.21 8.89 -22.45
N PHE A 69 -19.65 10.08 -22.07
CA PHE A 69 -21.05 10.42 -21.94
C PHE A 69 -21.71 10.26 -23.32
N GLU A 70 -22.43 9.15 -23.55
CA GLU A 70 -23.13 8.92 -24.81
C GLU A 70 -24.10 10.07 -25.07
N ILE A 71 -23.73 10.94 -26.01
CA ILE A 71 -24.59 12.03 -26.47
C ILE A 71 -25.74 11.38 -27.24
N SER A 72 -26.93 11.37 -26.63
CA SER A 72 -28.13 10.89 -27.29
C SER A 72 -28.39 11.73 -28.55
N PRO A 73 -28.67 11.10 -29.72
CA PRO A 73 -28.84 11.81 -30.98
C PRO A 73 -30.05 12.76 -30.95
N VAL A 74 -29.84 13.99 -31.40
CA VAL A 74 -30.88 15.05 -31.43
C VAL A 74 -31.81 14.85 -32.63
N SER A 75 -33.12 14.74 -32.39
CA SER A 75 -34.14 14.78 -33.44
C SER A 75 -34.52 16.23 -33.79
N ASN A 76 -34.73 16.53 -35.08
CA ASN A 76 -34.94 17.90 -35.56
C ASN A 76 -36.34 18.48 -35.32
N ASP A 77 -37.33 17.64 -34.93
CA ASP A 77 -38.75 18.01 -34.84
C ASP A 77 -39.27 18.31 -33.41
N GLU A 78 -38.38 18.47 -32.43
CA GLU A 78 -38.82 18.69 -31.04
C GLU A 78 -39.45 20.07 -30.78
N SER A 79 -40.51 20.05 -29.97
CA SER A 79 -41.18 21.23 -29.42
C SER A 79 -40.25 22.05 -28.49
N ALA A 80 -40.48 23.37 -28.40
CA ALA A 80 -39.75 24.24 -27.48
C ALA A 80 -39.87 23.81 -26.00
N ALA A 81 -40.98 23.17 -25.62
CA ALA A 81 -41.18 22.64 -24.28
C ALA A 81 -40.32 21.39 -24.01
N GLU A 82 -40.21 20.50 -25.00
CA GLU A 82 -39.42 19.26 -24.93
C GLU A 82 -37.92 19.59 -24.86
N ARG A 83 -37.45 20.58 -25.65
CA ARG A 83 -36.08 21.10 -25.55
C ARG A 83 -35.73 21.63 -24.16
N LYS A 84 -36.68 22.28 -23.49
CA LYS A 84 -36.47 22.81 -22.12
C LYS A 84 -36.36 21.68 -21.10
N GLN A 85 -37.19 20.64 -21.24
CA GLN A 85 -37.13 19.45 -20.37
C GLN A 85 -35.83 18.66 -20.59
N ARG A 86 -35.41 18.44 -21.86
CA ARG A 86 -34.16 17.73 -22.16
C ARG A 86 -32.94 18.41 -21.56
N ARG A 87 -32.81 19.74 -21.70
CA ARG A 87 -31.72 20.51 -21.08
C ARG A 87 -31.73 20.44 -19.55
N ALA A 88 -32.90 20.33 -18.93
CA ALA A 88 -33.00 20.17 -17.48
C ALA A 88 -32.51 18.78 -17.04
N VAL A 89 -32.82 17.73 -17.80
CA VAL A 89 -32.34 16.37 -17.58
C VAL A 89 -30.83 16.26 -17.83
N GLU A 90 -30.32 16.80 -18.93
CA GLU A 90 -28.89 16.86 -19.24
C GLU A 90 -28.10 17.57 -18.13
N ARG A 91 -28.59 18.73 -17.67
CA ARG A 91 -27.97 19.45 -16.55
C ARG A 91 -27.99 18.65 -15.25
N LYS A 92 -29.09 17.95 -14.96
CA LYS A 92 -29.21 17.09 -13.78
C LYS A 92 -28.21 15.94 -13.84
N ASN A 93 -28.14 15.24 -14.98
CA ASN A 93 -27.22 14.13 -15.18
C ASN A 93 -25.75 14.58 -15.13
N ALA A 94 -25.42 15.73 -15.74
CA ALA A 94 -24.07 16.29 -15.67
C ALA A 94 -23.66 16.69 -14.24
N LEU A 95 -24.60 17.22 -13.44
CA LEU A 95 -24.34 17.59 -12.06
C LEU A 95 -24.18 16.35 -11.16
N GLU A 96 -24.98 15.30 -11.38
CA GLU A 96 -24.84 14.02 -10.68
C GLU A 96 -23.51 13.32 -11.04
N ALA A 97 -23.13 13.30 -12.33
CA ALA A 97 -21.85 12.76 -12.77
C ALA A 97 -20.67 13.51 -12.12
N ARG A 98 -20.75 14.84 -12.03
CA ARG A 98 -19.74 15.64 -11.33
C ARG A 98 -19.67 15.30 -9.84
N GLN A 99 -20.81 15.16 -9.16
CA GLN A 99 -20.83 14.79 -7.74
C GLN A 99 -20.25 13.40 -7.50
N ARG A 100 -20.56 12.42 -8.35
CA ARG A 100 -19.95 11.07 -8.25
C ARG A 100 -18.44 11.12 -8.43
N ARG A 101 -17.95 11.87 -9.44
CA ARG A 101 -16.50 12.08 -9.64
C ARG A 101 -15.84 12.75 -8.43
N GLU A 102 -16.46 13.76 -7.83
CA GLU A 102 -15.93 14.42 -6.64
C GLU A 102 -15.93 13.47 -5.42
N GLN A 103 -16.97 12.66 -5.24
CA GLN A 103 -17.03 11.66 -4.18
C GLN A 103 -16.00 10.54 -4.36
N GLN A 104 -15.85 10.02 -5.58
CA GLN A 104 -14.82 9.03 -5.91
C GLN A 104 -13.43 9.61 -5.67
N LYS A 105 -13.15 10.83 -6.12
CA LYS A 105 -11.87 11.51 -5.82
C LYS A 105 -11.65 11.70 -4.33
N ALA A 106 -12.67 12.07 -3.56
CA ALA A 106 -12.54 12.21 -2.11
C ALA A 106 -12.34 10.86 -1.41
N MET A 107 -13.01 9.80 -1.86
CA MET A 107 -12.80 8.44 -1.36
C MET A 107 -11.41 7.92 -1.71
N GLN A 108 -10.95 8.13 -2.95
CA GLN A 108 -9.59 7.81 -3.39
C GLN A 108 -8.57 8.58 -2.54
N GLN A 109 -8.73 9.90 -2.37
CA GLN A 109 -7.84 10.68 -1.51
C GLN A 109 -7.85 10.20 -0.05
N ARG A 110 -9.00 9.75 0.47
CA ARG A 110 -9.10 9.16 1.82
C ARG A 110 -8.45 7.79 1.90
N LYS A 111 -8.57 6.94 0.86
CA LYS A 111 -7.88 5.65 0.79
C LYS A 111 -6.36 5.89 0.67
N VAL A 112 -5.92 6.77 -0.23
CA VAL A 112 -4.52 7.21 -0.41
C VAL A 112 -3.87 7.78 0.84
N ARG A 113 -4.65 8.39 1.75
CA ARG A 113 -4.16 8.84 3.06
C ARG A 113 -3.97 7.70 4.07
N LYS A 114 -4.72 6.61 3.97
CA LYS A 114 -4.54 5.40 4.80
C LYS A 114 -3.45 4.46 4.26
N GLU A 115 -3.19 4.57 2.98
CA GLU A 115 -2.32 3.73 2.15
C GLU A 115 -0.81 3.90 2.38
N GLY A 116 -0.37 4.85 3.23
CA GLY A 116 1.02 4.99 3.66
C GLY A 116 1.32 4.38 5.04
N GLU A 117 0.32 3.79 5.69
CA GLU A 117 0.50 3.19 7.01
C GLU A 117 1.00 1.74 6.88
N PRO A 118 2.00 1.33 7.68
CA PRO A 118 2.45 -0.06 7.70
C PRO A 118 1.33 -1.00 8.10
N TYR A 119 1.37 -2.21 7.56
CA TYR A 119 0.64 -3.31 8.16
C TYR A 119 1.24 -3.61 9.53
N GLN A 120 0.46 -3.41 10.60
CA GLN A 120 0.89 -3.66 11.97
C GLN A 120 0.06 -4.75 12.61
N LYS A 121 0.73 -5.71 13.25
CA LYS A 121 0.08 -6.75 14.04
C LYS A 121 0.90 -7.06 15.28
N THR A 122 0.22 -7.08 16.42
CA THR A 122 0.81 -7.46 17.70
C THR A 122 0.25 -8.81 18.10
N VAL A 123 1.13 -9.74 18.41
CA VAL A 123 0.77 -11.10 18.80
C VAL A 123 1.44 -11.40 20.12
N LYS A 124 0.67 -11.98 21.05
CA LYS A 124 1.17 -12.41 22.34
C LYS A 124 1.84 -13.77 22.18
N ALA A 125 3.14 -13.84 22.42
CA ALA A 125 3.90 -15.08 22.48
C ALA A 125 3.73 -15.70 23.87
N GLU A 126 3.02 -16.84 23.95
CA GLU A 126 2.81 -17.55 25.23
C GLU A 126 4.04 -18.34 25.68
N LEU A 127 4.85 -18.80 24.71
CA LEU A 127 6.02 -19.63 24.95
C LEU A 127 7.28 -18.91 24.50
N ALA A 128 8.38 -19.10 25.24
CA ALA A 128 9.68 -18.61 24.83
C ALA A 128 10.30 -19.57 23.80
N GLY A 129 10.84 -19.04 22.72
CA GLY A 129 11.48 -19.82 21.68
C GLY A 129 11.75 -19.03 20.41
N TRP A 130 12.22 -19.74 19.40
CA TRP A 130 12.47 -19.17 18.08
C TRP A 130 11.18 -19.07 17.28
N TYR A 131 10.88 -17.89 16.73
CA TYR A 131 9.74 -17.68 15.86
C TYR A 131 10.22 -17.44 14.43
N ARG A 132 9.48 -17.99 13.47
CA ARG A 132 9.73 -17.80 12.05
C ARG A 132 8.71 -16.85 11.46
N PHE A 133 9.22 -15.81 10.82
CA PHE A 133 8.43 -14.83 10.09
C PHE A 133 8.78 -14.91 8.61
N CYS A 134 7.79 -15.19 7.77
CA CYS A 134 7.96 -15.37 6.34
C CYS A 134 7.04 -14.42 5.59
N ILE A 135 7.57 -13.80 4.54
CA ILE A 135 6.80 -13.00 3.60
C ILE A 135 6.95 -13.64 2.23
N HIS A 136 5.82 -14.00 1.63
CA HIS A 136 5.77 -14.63 0.33
C HIS A 136 5.00 -13.73 -0.63
N SER A 137 5.57 -13.47 -1.80
CA SER A 137 4.79 -12.97 -2.94
C SER A 137 4.52 -14.14 -3.88
N SER A 138 3.30 -14.21 -4.41
CA SER A 138 2.83 -15.30 -5.26
C SER A 138 3.40 -15.22 -6.68
N HIS A 139 3.54 -14.02 -7.23
CA HIS A 139 3.88 -13.84 -8.65
C HIS A 139 5.11 -12.98 -8.90
N ASN A 140 5.55 -12.18 -7.92
CA ASN A 140 6.40 -11.04 -8.19
C ASN A 140 7.52 -10.84 -7.15
N GLN A 141 8.60 -10.18 -7.55
CA GLN A 141 9.64 -9.79 -6.60
C GLN A 141 9.19 -8.54 -5.85
N ILE A 142 9.07 -8.64 -4.54
CA ILE A 142 8.72 -7.53 -3.65
C ILE A 142 9.91 -7.18 -2.75
N VAL A 143 10.09 -5.90 -2.48
CA VAL A 143 10.98 -5.39 -1.43
C VAL A 143 10.13 -5.00 -0.25
N VAL A 144 10.45 -5.57 0.91
CA VAL A 144 9.69 -5.38 2.13
C VAL A 144 10.62 -4.98 3.25
N GLU A 145 10.25 -3.94 3.98
CA GLU A 145 10.87 -3.54 5.22
C GLU A 145 10.07 -4.13 6.39
N ILE A 146 10.79 -4.82 7.28
CA ILE A 146 10.21 -5.57 8.38
C ILE A 146 10.77 -4.99 9.67
N ASP A 147 9.87 -4.63 10.56
CA ASP A 147 10.21 -4.09 11.88
C ASP A 147 9.56 -4.96 12.97
N MET A 148 10.39 -5.66 13.73
CA MET A 148 9.97 -6.53 14.82
C MET A 148 10.34 -5.87 16.15
N ARG A 149 9.32 -5.65 16.98
CA ARG A 149 9.45 -5.00 18.29
C ARG A 149 8.87 -5.88 19.38
N LYS A 150 9.47 -5.80 20.56
CA LYS A 150 9.03 -6.49 21.77
C LYS A 150 8.40 -5.51 22.75
N GLU A 151 7.31 -5.94 23.39
CA GLU A 151 6.60 -5.12 24.37
C GLU A 151 7.48 -4.73 25.58
N SER A 152 8.37 -5.60 26.04
CA SER A 152 9.26 -5.27 27.18
C SER A 152 10.13 -4.06 26.92
N ASP A 153 10.51 -3.86 25.65
CA ASP A 153 11.49 -2.86 25.28
C ASP A 153 10.79 -1.58 24.84
N PHE A 154 9.60 -1.69 24.23
CA PHE A 154 8.88 -0.55 23.64
C PHE A 154 7.61 -0.13 24.37
N GLY A 155 7.03 -0.98 25.22
CA GLY A 155 5.71 -0.75 25.81
C GLY A 155 4.57 -0.85 24.78
N LEU A 156 3.33 -0.68 25.27
CA LEU A 156 2.12 -0.68 24.45
C LEU A 156 1.59 0.75 24.31
N ASN A 157 1.05 1.05 23.13
CA ASN A 157 0.28 2.27 22.90
C ASN A 157 -1.16 2.13 23.40
N GLU A 158 -1.94 3.20 23.28
CA GLU A 158 -3.37 3.25 23.67
C GLU A 158 -4.24 2.22 22.94
N TYR A 159 -3.80 1.74 21.78
CA TYR A 159 -4.50 0.76 20.95
C TYR A 159 -4.05 -0.69 21.19
N GLY A 160 -3.16 -0.92 22.17
CA GLY A 160 -2.63 -2.25 22.49
C GLY A 160 -1.61 -2.78 21.48
N ALA A 161 -1.04 -1.92 20.64
CA ALA A 161 0.06 -2.26 19.75
C ALA A 161 1.40 -1.81 20.35
N VAL A 162 2.49 -2.50 20.00
CA VAL A 162 3.84 -2.15 20.47
C VAL A 162 4.25 -0.78 19.89
N MET A 163 4.72 0.14 20.73
CA MET A 163 5.08 1.50 20.31
C MET A 163 6.22 1.50 19.28
N THR A 164 6.25 2.51 18.40
CA THR A 164 7.40 2.74 17.51
C THR A 164 8.60 3.27 18.30
N LEU A 165 9.80 3.19 17.72
CA LEU A 165 11.01 3.77 18.34
C LEU A 165 10.80 5.26 18.66
N GLU A 166 10.27 6.02 17.71
CA GLU A 166 10.01 7.46 17.91
C GLU A 166 8.96 7.70 19.00
N GLN A 167 7.90 6.88 19.07
CA GLN A 167 6.90 6.98 20.13
C GLN A 167 7.50 6.66 21.50
N LYS A 168 8.40 5.67 21.56
CA LYS A 168 9.13 5.34 22.78
C LYS A 168 10.03 6.49 23.20
N GLU A 169 10.85 7.04 22.31
CA GLU A 169 11.74 8.17 22.63
C GLU A 169 10.95 9.34 23.23
N VAL A 170 9.81 9.70 22.63
CA VAL A 170 8.93 10.73 23.16
C VAL A 170 8.38 10.36 24.55
N SER A 171 7.96 9.10 24.74
CA SER A 171 7.45 8.62 26.03
C SER A 171 8.52 8.61 27.12
N ASP A 172 9.74 8.20 26.79
CA ASP A 172 10.87 8.12 27.73
C ASP A 172 11.37 9.54 28.08
N GLU A 173 11.40 10.46 27.11
CA GLU A 173 11.68 11.87 27.37
C GLU A 173 10.61 12.56 28.22
N ASP A 174 9.32 12.31 27.94
CA ASP A 174 8.20 12.82 28.75
C ASP A 174 8.35 12.35 30.20
N ARG A 175 8.75 11.09 30.40
CA ARG A 175 9.02 10.51 31.72
C ARG A 175 10.22 11.16 32.40
N LEU A 176 11.33 11.37 31.69
CA LEU A 176 12.53 11.99 32.24
C LEU A 176 12.27 13.43 32.69
N MET A 177 11.47 14.19 31.92
CA MET A 177 11.05 15.54 32.33
C MET A 177 10.18 15.57 33.59
N ASP A 178 9.45 14.48 33.87
CA ASP A 178 8.64 14.36 35.07
C ASP A 178 9.49 13.97 36.29
N GLU A 179 10.48 13.10 36.10
CA GLU A 179 11.46 12.73 37.13
C GLU A 179 12.34 13.92 37.54
N ASP A 180 12.80 14.75 36.59
CA ASP A 180 13.60 15.96 36.87
C ASP A 180 12.80 17.02 37.64
N SER A 181 11.47 17.11 37.45
CA SER A 181 10.64 18.07 38.21
C SER A 181 10.43 17.66 39.67
N ALA A 182 10.36 16.36 39.97
CA ALA A 182 10.17 15.88 41.33
C ALA A 182 11.36 16.20 42.25
N VAL A 183 12.55 16.43 41.67
CA VAL A 183 13.76 16.87 42.39
C VAL A 183 13.77 18.39 42.63
N MET A 184 12.98 19.15 41.86
CA MET A 184 13.00 20.61 41.82
C MET A 184 11.80 21.28 42.54
N GLU A 185 10.90 20.50 43.16
CA GLU A 185 9.70 20.96 43.92
C GLU A 185 10.01 21.71 45.24
N GLY A 186 10.97 22.62 45.22
CA GLY A 186 11.27 23.57 46.31
C GLY A 186 11.02 25.03 45.94
N ILE A 187 10.71 25.36 44.69
CA ILE A 187 10.59 26.74 44.19
C ILE A 187 9.22 26.91 43.50
N LYS A 188 8.54 28.03 43.80
CA LYS A 188 7.14 28.34 43.40
C LYS A 188 7.01 28.57 41.89
N ASP A 189 6.39 27.64 41.17
CA ASP A 189 6.58 27.53 39.72
C ASP A 189 5.29 27.22 38.92
N GLU A 190 4.13 27.82 39.26
CA GLU A 190 2.89 27.70 38.44
C GLU A 190 3.10 28.13 36.96
N ASP A 191 3.97 29.11 36.71
CA ASP A 191 4.30 29.56 35.35
C ASP A 191 5.19 28.56 34.59
N PHE A 192 6.03 27.79 35.31
CA PHE A 192 6.86 26.75 34.73
C PHE A 192 6.04 25.52 34.37
N ASP A 193 5.05 25.15 35.18
CA ASP A 193 4.13 24.07 34.86
C ASP A 193 3.36 24.35 33.55
N SER A 194 2.83 25.58 33.40
CA SER A 194 2.14 25.97 32.15
C SER A 194 3.07 25.96 30.94
N THR A 195 4.35 26.30 31.13
CA THR A 195 5.36 26.31 30.06
C THR A 195 5.75 24.87 29.70
N LYS A 196 5.90 23.99 30.69
CA LYS A 196 6.20 22.57 30.54
C LYS A 196 5.09 21.85 29.78
N ASP A 197 3.82 22.10 30.12
CA ASP A 197 2.68 21.52 29.41
C ASP A 197 2.63 21.96 27.94
N LYS A 198 2.91 23.24 27.68
CA LYS A 198 3.03 23.76 26.30
C LYS A 198 4.20 23.11 25.56
N LEU A 199 5.32 22.88 26.24
CA LEU A 199 6.51 22.26 25.66
C LEU A 199 6.28 20.77 25.35
N LYS A 200 5.62 20.03 26.25
CA LYS A 200 5.13 18.66 26.00
C LYS A 200 4.21 18.61 24.79
N THR A 201 3.26 19.55 24.70
CA THR A 201 2.33 19.63 23.57
C THR A 201 3.06 19.90 22.25
N LEU A 202 4.01 20.84 22.24
CA LEU A 202 4.82 21.15 21.07
C LEU A 202 5.66 19.95 20.61
N ARG A 203 6.25 19.21 21.56
CA ARG A 203 7.03 18.00 21.23
C ARG A 203 6.15 16.90 20.64
N ARG A 204 4.98 16.64 21.22
CA ARG A 204 4.00 15.70 20.66
C ARG A 204 3.58 16.09 19.25
N LEU A 205 3.34 17.38 19.00
CA LEU A 205 3.04 17.87 17.66
C LEU A 205 4.22 17.70 16.70
N LEU A 206 5.44 17.94 17.16
CA LEU A 206 6.65 17.77 16.33
C LEU A 206 6.87 16.29 15.98
N ALA A 207 6.68 15.38 16.93
CA ALA A 207 6.74 13.94 16.70
C ALA A 207 5.64 13.47 15.73
N ASP A 208 4.40 13.98 15.89
CA ASP A 208 3.30 13.72 14.94
C ASP A 208 3.62 14.26 13.52
N ILE A 209 4.28 15.42 13.43
CA ILE A 209 4.74 15.95 12.14
C ILE A 209 5.86 15.08 11.55
N GLN A 210 6.84 14.65 12.36
CA GLN A 210 7.97 13.84 11.89
C GLN A 210 7.50 12.47 11.38
N THR A 211 6.64 11.80 12.15
CA THR A 211 6.00 10.53 11.76
C THR A 211 5.21 10.70 10.46
N LYS A 212 4.39 11.77 10.33
CA LYS A 212 3.68 12.09 9.08
C LYS A 212 4.63 12.38 7.91
N GLN A 213 5.74 13.07 8.14
CA GLN A 213 6.74 13.32 7.11
C GLN A 213 7.41 12.04 6.64
N GLN A 214 7.73 11.11 7.56
CA GLN A 214 8.23 9.80 7.18
C GLN A 214 7.19 9.02 6.37
N GLN A 215 5.93 8.99 6.81
CA GLN A 215 4.84 8.37 6.05
C GLN A 215 4.72 8.95 4.63
N GLU A 216 4.76 10.27 4.48
CA GLU A 216 4.73 10.92 3.16
C GLU A 216 5.96 10.56 2.32
N ARG A 217 7.16 10.42 2.91
CA ARG A 217 8.35 9.93 2.19
C ARG A 217 8.18 8.50 1.69
N HIS A 218 7.71 7.60 2.55
CA HIS A 218 7.45 6.21 2.16
C HIS A 218 6.40 6.15 1.05
N ARG A 219 5.33 6.93 1.18
CA ARG A 219 4.33 7.10 0.15
C ARG A 219 4.94 7.60 -1.16
N LEU A 220 5.80 8.62 -1.14
CA LEU A 220 6.47 9.11 -2.36
C LEU A 220 7.37 8.05 -3.00
N ILE A 221 8.06 7.22 -2.22
CA ILE A 221 8.88 6.11 -2.73
C ILE A 221 7.99 5.06 -3.40
N VAL A 222 6.89 4.68 -2.75
CA VAL A 222 5.91 3.74 -3.30
C VAL A 222 5.29 4.31 -4.58
N HIS A 223 4.90 5.59 -4.60
CA HIS A 223 4.38 6.27 -5.81
C HIS A 223 5.42 6.37 -6.92
N ALA A 224 6.70 6.60 -6.60
CA ALA A 224 7.76 6.59 -7.60
C ALA A 224 7.94 5.19 -8.21
N ALA A 225 7.93 4.15 -7.37
CA ALA A 225 8.05 2.76 -7.80
C ALA A 225 6.83 2.32 -8.65
N THR A 226 5.60 2.67 -8.24
CA THR A 226 4.39 2.34 -9.00
C THR A 226 4.28 3.14 -10.30
N ASN A 227 4.67 4.41 -10.30
CA ASN A 227 4.64 5.24 -11.49
C ASN A 227 5.67 4.79 -12.55
N GLU A 228 6.89 4.43 -12.14
CA GLU A 228 7.88 3.82 -13.03
C GLU A 228 7.33 2.53 -13.67
N HIS A 229 6.60 1.73 -12.90
CA HIS A 229 6.01 0.50 -13.38
C HIS A 229 4.83 0.73 -14.34
N SER A 230 3.94 1.69 -14.06
CA SER A 230 2.85 2.08 -14.96
C SER A 230 3.39 2.53 -16.32
N HIS A 231 4.46 3.33 -16.32
CA HIS A 231 5.11 3.78 -17.54
C HIS A 231 5.66 2.60 -18.36
N SER A 232 6.20 1.57 -17.71
CA SER A 232 6.71 0.37 -18.41
C SER A 232 5.60 -0.44 -19.11
N ARG A 233 4.43 -0.62 -18.47
CA ARG A 233 3.29 -1.33 -19.06
C ARG A 233 2.70 -0.59 -20.25
N MET A 234 2.60 0.75 -20.15
CA MET A 234 2.14 1.59 -21.26
C MET A 234 3.08 1.51 -22.47
N VAL A 235 4.39 1.55 -22.23
CA VAL A 235 5.40 1.41 -23.29
C VAL A 235 5.40 -0.02 -23.89
N LEU A 236 5.23 -1.07 -23.08
CA LEU A 236 5.14 -2.44 -23.58
C LEU A 236 3.89 -2.67 -24.45
N SER A 237 2.75 -2.07 -24.10
CA SER A 237 1.52 -2.15 -24.90
C SER A 237 1.69 -1.48 -26.26
N SER A 238 2.21 -0.24 -26.28
CA SER A 238 2.49 0.47 -27.54
C SER A 238 3.58 -0.21 -28.41
N LEU A 239 4.57 -0.84 -27.77
CA LEU A 239 5.60 -1.61 -28.48
C LEU A 239 5.02 -2.91 -29.08
N LEU A 240 4.16 -3.61 -28.35
CA LEU A 240 3.47 -4.80 -28.87
C LEU A 240 2.54 -4.44 -30.01
N GLU A 241 1.81 -3.33 -29.88
CA GLU A 241 0.92 -2.80 -30.91
C GLU A 241 1.70 -2.47 -32.20
N THR A 242 2.83 -1.78 -32.09
CA THR A 242 3.67 -1.49 -33.27
C THR A 242 4.26 -2.75 -33.92
N ILE A 243 4.68 -3.75 -33.12
CA ILE A 243 5.11 -5.06 -33.64
C ILE A 243 3.95 -5.77 -34.36
N LEU A 244 2.74 -5.75 -33.78
CA LEU A 244 1.55 -6.36 -34.37
C LEU A 244 1.22 -5.68 -35.72
N PHE A 245 1.28 -4.35 -35.79
CA PHE A 245 1.09 -3.61 -37.04
C PHE A 245 2.15 -3.98 -38.09
N MET A 246 3.43 -4.09 -37.72
CA MET A 246 4.47 -4.56 -38.65
C MET A 246 4.23 -6.00 -39.13
N ALA A 247 3.76 -6.88 -38.25
CA ALA A 247 3.44 -8.27 -38.61
C ALA A 247 2.25 -8.34 -39.57
N VAL A 248 1.17 -7.61 -39.30
CA VAL A 248 -0.03 -7.56 -40.15
C VAL A 248 0.28 -6.97 -41.53
N THR A 249 1.00 -5.85 -41.57
CA THR A 249 1.42 -5.22 -42.84
C THR A 249 2.37 -6.11 -43.63
N GLY A 250 3.32 -6.77 -42.96
CA GLY A 250 4.19 -7.78 -43.58
C GLY A 250 3.40 -8.95 -44.16
N PHE A 251 2.39 -9.44 -43.44
CA PHE A 251 1.50 -10.52 -43.90
C PHE A 251 0.65 -10.09 -45.11
N GLN A 252 0.13 -8.86 -45.12
CA GLN A 252 -0.59 -8.29 -46.26
C GLN A 252 0.31 -8.22 -47.51
N VAL A 253 1.55 -7.74 -47.38
CA VAL A 253 2.49 -7.68 -48.52
C VAL A 253 2.86 -9.09 -49.01
N PHE A 254 3.06 -10.03 -48.08
CA PHE A 254 3.36 -11.42 -48.42
C PHE A 254 2.22 -12.08 -49.19
N THR A 255 0.99 -11.93 -48.73
CA THR A 255 -0.22 -12.48 -49.38
C THR A 255 -0.43 -11.87 -50.75
N ILE A 256 -0.28 -10.55 -50.92
CA ILE A 256 -0.37 -9.91 -52.24
C ILE A 256 0.70 -10.45 -53.20
N ARG A 257 1.97 -10.56 -52.76
CA ARG A 257 3.04 -11.14 -53.59
C ARG A 257 2.77 -12.60 -53.96
N ARG A 258 2.21 -13.40 -53.03
CA ARG A 258 1.83 -14.80 -53.27
C ARG A 258 0.72 -14.89 -54.33
N TRP A 259 -0.27 -14.00 -54.27
CA TRP A 259 -1.37 -13.92 -55.23
C TRP A 259 -0.87 -13.54 -56.64
N PHE A 260 -0.04 -12.49 -56.77
CA PHE A 260 0.50 -12.08 -58.08
C PHE A 260 1.47 -13.10 -58.71
N LYS A 261 2.17 -13.92 -57.91
CA LYS A 261 2.98 -15.02 -58.44
C LYS A 261 2.14 -16.22 -58.92
N GLY A 262 0.91 -16.36 -58.44
CA GLY A 262 0.01 -17.48 -58.76
C GLY A 262 -0.91 -17.25 -59.95
N ALA A 263 -1.09 -16.00 -60.37
CA ALA A 263 -1.91 -15.63 -61.53
C ALA A 263 -1.01 -15.15 -62.69
N PRO A 264 -0.64 -16.02 -63.66
CA PRO A 264 -0.11 -15.57 -64.94
C PRO A 264 -1.26 -14.99 -65.78
N VAL A 265 -1.87 -13.89 -65.32
CA VAL A 265 -2.98 -13.22 -65.99
C VAL A 265 -2.49 -11.84 -66.40
N LEU A 266 -1.60 -11.82 -67.40
CA LEU A 266 -1.35 -10.76 -68.37
C LEU A 266 -0.23 -11.26 -69.29
N GLY A 267 -0.60 -12.08 -70.27
CA GLY A 267 0.36 -12.68 -71.19
C GLY A 267 -0.20 -13.80 -72.06
N ARG A 268 -1.37 -13.60 -72.69
CA ARG A 268 -1.67 -14.17 -74.00
C ARG A 268 -2.71 -13.34 -74.73
#